data_AF-A0A395IVQ4-F1
#
_entry.id   AF-A0A395IVQ4-F1
#
_cell.length_a   1.000
_cell.length_b   1.000
_cell.length_c   1.000
_cell.angle_alpha   90.00
_cell.angle_beta   90.00
_cell.angle_gamma   90.00
#
_symmetry.space_group_name_H-M   'P 1'
#
loop_
_entity.id
_entity.type
_entity.pdbx_description
1 polymer ?
#
loop_
_entity_poly.entity_id
_entity_poly.type
_entity_poly.pdbx_seq_one_letter_code
_entity_poly.pdbx_strand_id
1 'polypeptide(L)'
;MHGFLSDAYVPIDALAKLISLLVKGYEREGEVKGDKAAFLESILQRYFPGFVYGWMTLISHRFFLAPLMGLPDEMGWQPLAKLTECLLSYISELLKPLQLSLATRDIYQGVFKFFVVLQHDYPDFLAAHSSKLCASIPSNCVQLLNLVLNAHPTMPKLPDPLQPGLKIDRIDEIRILPEIINDIEGNLQSTGLLEILDQALQDGPSEDAVAHITHTIQRKQTGVTGPGFVPINVDLQLIESVVLHIVMYAVAKSRQKGGPTFVRSSPDSALISMLVHELNPEARHYLITSMVNQLRFPNSHTHYFMQAILELFGNDFNDQEESDISQQILRVLLERAFISLPIPWGVLVTVIELVKNEKYTFFDLPYIKSTPEVADRIAVIVQRSLSR
;
A
#
# COMPACT_ATOMS: atom_id res chain seq x y z
N MET A 1 -46.18 0.64 15.92
CA MET A 1 -45.49 1.60 16.82
C MET A 1 -44.93 2.71 15.95
N HIS A 2 -45.64 3.83 15.86
CA HIS A 2 -45.24 4.97 15.05
C HIS A 2 -44.27 5.82 15.87
N GLY A 3 -42.97 5.76 15.55
CA GLY A 3 -42.01 6.74 16.06
C GLY A 3 -42.33 8.10 15.46
N PHE A 4 -42.43 9.14 16.30
CA PHE A 4 -42.73 10.48 15.82
C PHE A 4 -41.48 11.07 15.14
N LEU A 5 -41.66 11.94 14.14
CA LEU A 5 -40.56 12.64 13.46
C LEU A 5 -39.63 13.33 14.47
N SER A 6 -40.19 13.79 15.60
CA SER A 6 -39.48 14.40 16.74
C SER A 6 -38.40 13.51 17.36
N ASP A 7 -38.59 12.18 17.35
CA ASP A 7 -37.67 11.24 17.99
C ASP A 7 -36.39 11.05 17.15
N ALA A 8 -36.46 11.30 15.83
CA ALA A 8 -35.31 11.33 14.94
C ALA A 8 -34.52 12.65 15.03
N TYR A 9 -35.16 13.74 15.47
CA TYR A 9 -34.47 15.00 15.71
C TYR A 9 -33.66 14.97 17.00
N VAL A 10 -33.99 14.16 18.01
CA VAL A 10 -33.23 14.15 19.28
C VAL A 10 -31.76 13.74 19.10
N PRO A 11 -31.41 12.67 18.35
CA PRO A 11 -30.02 12.33 18.06
C PRO A 11 -29.33 13.34 17.13
N ILE A 12 -30.04 13.90 16.15
CA ILE A 12 -29.50 14.89 15.20
C ILE A 12 -29.25 16.22 15.89
N ASP A 13 -30.14 16.64 16.79
CA ASP A 13 -30.04 17.85 17.60
C ASP A 13 -29.03 17.64 18.74
N ALA A 14 -28.87 16.43 19.28
CA ALA A 14 -27.78 16.06 20.18
C ALA A 14 -26.42 16.01 19.48
N LEU A 15 -26.36 15.52 18.23
CA LEU A 15 -25.15 15.55 17.40
C LEU A 15 -24.83 16.98 16.97
N ALA A 16 -25.83 17.78 16.59
CA ALA A 16 -25.68 19.19 16.27
C ALA A 16 -25.37 20.04 17.50
N LYS A 17 -25.84 19.66 18.70
CA LYS A 17 -25.45 20.24 20.00
C LYS A 17 -24.08 19.76 20.44
N LEU A 18 -23.69 18.53 20.19
CA LEU A 18 -22.32 18.06 20.41
C LEU A 18 -21.39 18.83 19.48
N ILE A 19 -21.67 18.88 18.18
CA ILE A 19 -20.95 19.71 17.20
C ILE A 19 -21.00 21.19 17.60
N SER A 20 -22.12 21.74 18.08
CA SER A 20 -22.22 23.14 18.52
C SER A 20 -21.56 23.40 19.88
N LEU A 21 -21.47 22.43 20.80
CA LEU A 21 -20.69 22.56 22.04
C LEU A 21 -19.19 22.41 21.74
N LEU A 22 -18.85 21.61 20.72
CA LEU A 22 -17.50 21.47 20.15
C LEU A 22 -17.09 22.66 19.27
N VAL A 23 -18.03 23.50 18.81
CA VAL A 23 -17.79 24.66 17.90
C VAL A 23 -18.12 26.02 18.54
N LYS A 24 -19.02 26.10 19.52
CA LYS A 24 -19.57 27.33 20.15
C LYS A 24 -19.66 27.24 21.69
N GLY A 25 -18.99 26.28 22.35
CA GLY A 25 -18.88 26.32 23.81
C GLY A 25 -18.25 27.65 24.25
N TYR A 26 -18.96 28.42 25.08
CA TYR A 26 -18.59 29.75 25.53
C TYR A 26 -17.11 29.86 25.92
N GLU A 27 -16.41 30.78 25.27
CA GLU A 27 -15.04 31.20 25.57
C GLU A 27 -14.91 31.60 27.04
N ARG A 28 -14.03 30.93 27.78
CA ARG A 28 -13.27 31.57 28.86
C ARG A 28 -11.90 31.91 28.29
N GLU A 29 -11.38 33.08 28.61
CA GLU A 29 -10.01 33.49 28.26
C GLU A 29 -9.03 32.36 28.62
N GLY A 30 -8.31 31.83 27.62
CA GLY A 30 -7.11 31.02 27.84
C GLY A 30 -6.99 29.65 27.15
N GLU A 31 -8.03 29.04 26.54
CA GLU A 31 -7.87 27.71 25.92
C GLU A 31 -8.59 27.54 24.59
N VAL A 32 -7.83 27.67 23.49
CA VAL A 32 -8.17 27.11 22.19
C VAL A 32 -7.62 25.68 22.18
N LYS A 33 -8.46 24.65 21.98
CA LYS A 33 -7.92 23.38 21.47
C LYS A 33 -8.00 23.41 19.95
N GLY A 34 -6.93 23.92 19.35
CA GLY A 34 -6.81 24.34 17.96
C GLY A 34 -6.82 23.25 16.89
N ASP A 35 -7.25 22.02 17.21
CA ASP A 35 -7.16 20.89 16.28
C ASP A 35 -8.38 19.95 16.40
N LYS A 36 -9.31 20.06 15.44
CA LYS A 36 -10.52 19.23 15.36
C LYS A 36 -10.23 17.77 14.99
N ALA A 37 -9.14 17.50 14.27
CA ALA A 37 -8.76 16.15 13.90
C ALA A 37 -8.15 15.39 15.09
N ALA A 38 -7.30 16.05 15.88
CA ALA A 38 -6.80 15.49 17.14
C ALA A 38 -7.93 15.12 18.12
N PHE A 39 -9.03 15.89 18.14
CA PHE A 39 -10.20 15.55 18.95
C PHE A 39 -10.90 14.27 18.45
N LEU A 40 -11.18 14.16 17.15
CA LEU A 40 -11.81 12.98 16.57
C LEU A 40 -10.96 11.72 16.72
N GLU A 41 -9.65 11.84 16.57
CA GLU A 41 -8.68 10.78 16.83
C GLU A 41 -8.79 10.29 18.29
N SER A 42 -8.86 11.22 19.25
CA SER A 42 -8.97 10.88 20.67
C SER A 42 -10.24 10.09 21.03
N ILE A 43 -11.34 10.27 20.28
CA ILE A 43 -12.58 9.52 20.53
C ILE A 43 -12.42 8.06 20.12
N LEU A 44 -11.79 7.80 18.97
CA LEU A 44 -11.64 6.45 18.44
C LEU A 44 -10.56 5.66 19.19
N GLN A 45 -9.45 6.30 19.56
CA GLN A 45 -8.36 5.68 20.33
C GLN A 45 -8.73 5.39 21.80
N ARG A 46 -9.76 6.05 22.35
CA ARG A 46 -9.95 6.21 23.81
C ARG A 46 -11.39 5.92 24.24
N TYR A 47 -11.91 4.71 24.02
CA TYR A 47 -13.04 4.11 24.77
C TYR A 47 -14.48 4.08 24.21
N PHE A 48 -14.74 4.10 22.89
CA PHE A 48 -16.13 3.90 22.43
C PHE A 48 -16.28 3.02 21.18
N PRO A 49 -16.03 1.69 21.26
CA PRO A 49 -16.36 0.76 20.17
C PRO A 49 -17.85 0.85 19.75
N GLY A 50 -18.74 1.19 20.69
CA GLY A 50 -20.17 1.43 20.42
C GLY A 50 -20.49 2.68 19.59
N PHE A 51 -19.54 3.62 19.44
CA PHE A 51 -19.72 4.84 18.65
C PHE A 51 -19.08 4.77 17.26
N VAL A 52 -18.48 3.64 16.85
CA VAL A 52 -17.77 3.51 15.57
C VAL A 52 -18.62 3.94 14.37
N TYR A 53 -19.91 3.57 14.33
CA TYR A 53 -20.81 3.96 13.23
C TYR A 53 -21.03 5.47 13.17
N GLY A 54 -21.20 6.12 14.33
CA GLY A 54 -21.33 7.58 14.42
C GLY A 54 -20.05 8.29 14.01
N TRP A 55 -18.91 7.78 14.48
CA TRP A 55 -17.58 8.29 14.13
C TRP A 55 -17.32 8.19 12.62
N MET A 56 -17.58 7.03 12.00
CA MET A 56 -17.45 6.84 10.55
C MET A 56 -18.36 7.77 9.77
N THR A 57 -19.60 7.99 10.26
CA THR A 57 -20.54 8.93 9.63
C THR A 57 -19.99 10.36 9.68
N LEU A 58 -19.34 10.77 10.77
CA LEU A 58 -18.75 12.11 10.90
C LEU A 58 -17.58 12.32 9.96
N ILE A 59 -16.61 11.40 9.91
CA ILE A 59 -15.41 11.57 9.08
C ILE A 59 -15.69 11.48 7.57
N SER A 60 -16.74 10.74 7.18
CA SER A 60 -17.19 10.62 5.79
C SER A 60 -18.26 11.65 5.41
N HIS A 61 -18.71 12.49 6.36
CA HIS A 61 -19.76 13.45 6.11
C HIS A 61 -19.31 14.51 5.11
N ARG A 62 -20.11 14.79 4.07
CA ARG A 62 -19.77 15.80 3.04
C ARG A 62 -19.46 17.21 3.58
N PHE A 63 -20.08 17.62 4.69
CA PHE A 63 -19.80 18.92 5.35
C PHE A 63 -18.55 18.92 6.24
N PHE A 64 -17.91 17.77 6.43
CA PHE A 64 -16.61 17.65 7.08
C PHE A 64 -15.52 17.37 6.04
N LEU A 65 -15.70 16.30 5.26
CA LEU A 65 -14.71 15.81 4.29
C LEU A 65 -14.43 16.84 3.19
N ALA A 66 -15.45 17.35 2.49
CA ALA A 66 -15.21 18.25 1.35
C ALA A 66 -14.56 19.59 1.77
N PRO A 67 -14.99 20.27 2.85
CA PRO A 67 -14.29 21.46 3.33
C PRO A 67 -12.86 21.18 3.81
N LEU A 68 -12.62 20.03 4.46
CA LEU A 68 -11.27 19.65 4.89
C LEU A 68 -10.36 19.44 3.69
N MET A 69 -10.82 18.70 2.67
CA MET A 69 -10.06 18.44 1.45
C MET A 69 -9.90 19.67 0.55
N GLY A 70 -10.80 20.65 0.67
CA GLY A 70 -10.74 21.92 -0.07
C GLY A 70 -9.88 23.01 0.59
N LEU A 71 -9.19 22.73 1.70
CA LEU A 71 -8.24 23.67 2.29
C LEU A 71 -7.06 23.93 1.33
N PRO A 72 -6.53 25.17 1.28
CA PRO A 72 -5.40 25.50 0.44
C PRO A 72 -4.16 24.69 0.84
N ASP A 73 -3.23 24.53 -0.11
CA ASP A 73 -1.93 23.88 0.09
C ASP A 73 -2.05 22.49 0.76
N GLU A 74 -3.13 21.78 0.47
CA GLU A 74 -3.39 20.41 0.94
C GLU A 74 -3.36 20.26 2.48
N MET A 75 -3.55 21.37 3.20
CA MET A 75 -3.47 21.39 4.67
C MET A 75 -4.42 20.40 5.36
N GLY A 76 -5.50 20.02 4.69
CA GLY A 76 -6.45 19.03 5.20
C GLY A 76 -6.03 17.57 5.04
N TRP A 77 -5.02 17.28 4.23
CA TRP A 77 -4.59 15.93 3.93
C TRP A 77 -3.97 15.24 5.15
N GLN A 78 -3.03 15.88 5.84
CA GLN A 78 -2.40 15.32 7.04
C GLN A 78 -3.42 14.99 8.16
N PRO A 79 -4.34 15.91 8.53
CA PRO A 79 -5.44 15.60 9.44
C PRO A 79 -6.29 14.40 9.01
N LEU A 80 -6.66 14.32 7.72
CA LEU A 80 -7.47 13.21 7.21
C LEU A 80 -6.70 11.89 7.21
N ALA A 81 -5.42 11.90 6.83
CA ALA A 81 -4.54 10.74 6.85
C ALA A 81 -4.49 10.16 8.27
N LYS A 82 -4.28 11.00 9.29
CA LYS A 82 -4.25 10.58 10.69
C LYS A 82 -5.56 9.93 11.16
N LEU A 83 -6.70 10.52 10.79
CA LEU A 83 -8.01 9.94 11.09
C LEU A 83 -8.20 8.59 10.38
N THR A 84 -7.77 8.50 9.13
CA THR A 84 -7.89 7.30 8.31
C THR A 84 -6.98 6.18 8.84
N GLU A 85 -5.74 6.49 9.24
CA GLU A 85 -4.83 5.55 9.91
C GLU A 85 -5.43 5.03 11.21
N CYS A 86 -6.05 5.91 12.00
CA CYS A 86 -6.73 5.49 13.24
C CYS A 86 -7.88 4.51 12.95
N LEU A 87 -8.68 4.77 11.91
CA LEU A 87 -9.73 3.86 11.45
C LEU A 87 -9.15 2.52 10.97
N LEU A 88 -8.08 2.56 10.17
CA LEU A 88 -7.40 1.39 9.63
C LEU A 88 -6.78 0.52 10.72
N SER A 89 -6.12 1.13 11.71
CA SER A 89 -5.60 0.46 12.90
C SER A 89 -6.73 -0.21 13.69
N TYR A 90 -7.84 0.50 13.91
CA TYR A 90 -9.00 -0.07 14.60
C TYR A 90 -9.59 -1.28 13.86
N ILE A 91 -9.82 -1.19 12.55
CA ILE A 91 -10.34 -2.35 11.80
C ILE A 91 -9.32 -3.48 11.71
N SER A 92 -8.03 -3.18 11.72
CA SER A 92 -6.98 -4.20 11.69
C SER A 92 -7.11 -5.15 12.87
N GLU A 93 -7.36 -4.64 14.08
CA GLU A 93 -7.63 -5.45 15.27
C GLU A 93 -8.92 -6.26 15.14
N LEU A 94 -9.99 -5.66 14.61
CA LEU A 94 -11.28 -6.34 14.42
C LEU A 94 -11.23 -7.48 13.40
N LEU A 95 -10.28 -7.43 12.46
CA LEU A 95 -10.13 -8.40 11.38
C LEU A 95 -9.14 -9.54 11.69
N LYS A 96 -8.49 -9.52 12.86
CA LYS A 96 -7.61 -10.62 13.32
C LYS A 96 -8.34 -11.93 13.56
N PRO A 97 -9.54 -11.98 14.18
CA PRO A 97 -10.23 -13.26 14.40
C PRO A 97 -10.56 -13.97 13.09
N LEU A 98 -10.39 -15.30 13.05
CA LEU A 98 -10.76 -16.11 11.88
C LEU A 98 -12.27 -16.12 11.62
N GLN A 99 -13.07 -15.87 12.66
CA GLN A 99 -14.52 -15.75 12.58
C GLN A 99 -14.94 -14.31 12.89
N LEU A 100 -15.40 -13.61 11.85
CA LEU A 100 -15.84 -12.23 11.95
C LEU A 100 -17.31 -12.13 12.35
N SER A 101 -17.62 -11.26 13.30
CA SER A 101 -19.00 -10.91 13.66
C SER A 101 -19.73 -10.18 12.52
N LEU A 102 -21.06 -10.15 12.55
CA LEU A 102 -21.84 -9.36 11.60
C LEU A 102 -21.49 -7.86 11.68
N ALA A 103 -21.35 -7.33 12.89
CA ALA A 103 -20.95 -5.94 13.11
C ALA A 103 -19.58 -5.63 12.49
N THR A 104 -18.60 -6.53 12.64
CA THR A 104 -17.27 -6.38 12.02
C THR A 104 -17.37 -6.32 10.49
N ARG A 105 -18.20 -7.18 9.88
CA ARG A 105 -18.42 -7.19 8.43
C ARG A 105 -19.08 -5.89 7.95
N ASP A 106 -20.07 -5.39 8.69
CA ASP A 106 -20.75 -4.14 8.39
C ASP A 106 -19.81 -2.93 8.50
N ILE A 107 -18.98 -2.89 9.55
CA ILE A 107 -17.95 -1.86 9.74
C ILE A 107 -16.96 -1.90 8.57
N TYR A 108 -16.42 -3.08 8.24
CA TYR A 108 -15.49 -3.22 7.12
C TYR A 108 -16.13 -2.77 5.80
N GLN A 109 -17.39 -3.10 5.55
CA GLN A 109 -18.10 -2.63 4.36
C GLN A 109 -18.24 -1.10 4.35
N GLY A 110 -18.49 -0.48 5.50
CA GLY A 110 -18.50 0.97 5.64
C GLY A 110 -17.13 1.60 5.35
N VAL A 111 -16.04 1.00 5.85
CA VAL A 111 -14.68 1.48 5.57
C VAL A 111 -14.39 1.35 4.08
N PHE A 112 -14.69 0.20 3.49
CA PHE A 112 -14.50 0.00 2.05
C PHE A 112 -15.24 1.04 1.22
N LYS A 113 -16.52 1.33 1.53
CA LYS A 113 -17.30 2.39 0.87
C LYS A 113 -16.68 3.77 1.04
N PHE A 114 -16.15 4.08 2.22
CA PHE A 114 -15.45 5.34 2.46
C PHE A 114 -14.20 5.47 1.57
N PHE A 115 -13.41 4.40 1.44
CA PHE A 115 -12.27 4.41 0.52
C PHE A 115 -12.68 4.47 -0.96
N VAL A 116 -13.84 3.93 -1.34
CA VAL A 116 -14.38 4.11 -2.71
C VAL A 116 -14.69 5.58 -2.98
N VAL A 117 -15.24 6.30 -2.00
CA VAL A 117 -15.45 7.76 -2.10
C VAL A 117 -14.12 8.49 -2.22
N LEU A 118 -13.14 8.17 -1.37
CA LEU A 118 -11.80 8.77 -1.45
C LEU A 118 -11.13 8.51 -2.82
N GLN A 119 -11.24 7.29 -3.34
CA GLN A 119 -10.71 6.91 -4.65
C GLN A 119 -11.33 7.70 -5.80
N HIS A 120 -12.62 8.00 -5.72
CA HIS A 120 -13.34 8.69 -6.79
C HIS A 120 -13.18 10.21 -6.70
N ASP A 121 -13.36 10.77 -5.50
CA ASP A 121 -13.43 12.22 -5.29
C ASP A 121 -12.06 12.84 -4.96
N TYR A 122 -11.15 12.08 -4.36
CA TYR A 122 -9.83 12.56 -3.87
C TYR A 122 -8.69 11.57 -4.19
N PRO A 123 -8.51 11.16 -5.45
CA PRO A 123 -7.50 10.16 -5.82
C PRO A 123 -6.06 10.63 -5.58
N ASP A 124 -5.77 11.92 -5.72
CA ASP A 124 -4.44 12.50 -5.48
C ASP A 124 -4.01 12.30 -4.01
N PHE A 125 -4.92 12.52 -3.05
CA PHE A 125 -4.70 12.27 -1.63
C PHE A 125 -4.33 10.81 -1.35
N LEU A 126 -5.09 9.86 -1.89
CA LEU A 126 -4.82 8.43 -1.72
C LEU A 126 -3.49 8.03 -2.38
N ALA A 127 -3.18 8.59 -3.55
CA ALA A 127 -1.94 8.31 -4.26
C ALA A 127 -0.72 8.80 -3.47
N ALA A 128 -0.78 10.00 -2.87
CA ALA A 128 0.32 10.59 -2.11
C ALA A 128 0.53 9.92 -0.73
N HIS A 129 -0.55 9.42 -0.11
CA HIS A 129 -0.51 8.73 1.19
C HIS A 129 -0.50 7.20 1.10
N SER A 130 -0.39 6.62 -0.11
CA SER A 130 -0.63 5.19 -0.32
C SER A 130 0.25 4.30 0.56
N SER A 131 1.54 4.62 0.69
CA SER A 131 2.49 3.85 1.51
C SER A 131 2.06 3.83 2.99
N LYS A 132 1.67 4.98 3.55
CA LYS A 132 1.22 5.10 4.95
C LYS A 132 -0.06 4.32 5.21
N LEU A 133 -1.03 4.47 4.30
CA LEU A 133 -2.33 3.83 4.40
C LEU A 133 -2.18 2.31 4.23
N CYS A 134 -1.39 1.84 3.26
CA CYS A 134 -1.12 0.43 3.05
C CYS A 134 -0.41 -0.22 4.24
N ALA A 135 0.52 0.48 4.92
CA ALA A 135 1.16 -0.02 6.14
C ALA A 135 0.15 -0.23 7.29
N SER A 136 -0.97 0.50 7.28
CA SER A 136 -2.04 0.37 8.28
C SER A 136 -3.15 -0.61 7.89
N ILE A 137 -3.13 -1.15 6.66
CA ILE A 137 -4.13 -2.12 6.18
C ILE A 137 -3.60 -3.56 6.37
N PRO A 138 -4.39 -4.49 6.94
CA PRO A 138 -3.97 -5.89 7.06
C PRO A 138 -3.67 -6.50 5.69
N SER A 139 -2.61 -7.30 5.59
CA SER A 139 -2.18 -7.90 4.31
C SER A 139 -3.25 -8.77 3.64
N ASN A 140 -4.13 -9.41 4.43
CA ASN A 140 -5.26 -10.20 3.94
C ASN A 140 -6.42 -9.34 3.39
N CYS A 141 -6.44 -8.03 3.63
CA CYS A 141 -7.43 -7.10 3.05
C CYS A 141 -7.02 -6.65 1.64
N VAL A 142 -6.77 -7.63 0.77
CA VAL A 142 -6.20 -7.41 -0.57
C VAL A 142 -7.05 -6.45 -1.41
N GLN A 143 -8.38 -6.53 -1.33
CA GLN A 143 -9.26 -5.63 -2.09
C GLN A 143 -9.14 -4.17 -1.65
N LEU A 144 -9.00 -3.92 -0.34
CA LEU A 144 -8.82 -2.57 0.19
C LEU A 144 -7.43 -2.01 -0.16
N LEU A 145 -6.40 -2.85 -0.08
CA LEU A 145 -5.06 -2.51 -0.56
C LEU A 145 -5.07 -2.17 -2.05
N ASN A 146 -5.69 -3.00 -2.88
CA ASN A 146 -5.82 -2.74 -4.31
C ASN A 146 -6.56 -1.44 -4.59
N LEU A 147 -7.61 -1.13 -3.83
CA LEU A 147 -8.34 0.12 -3.95
C LEU A 147 -7.42 1.33 -3.75
N VAL A 148 -6.66 1.36 -2.65
CA VAL A 148 -5.68 2.42 -2.36
C VAL A 148 -4.56 2.48 -3.41
N LEU A 149 -3.99 1.33 -3.79
CA LEU A 149 -2.87 1.26 -4.74
C LEU A 149 -3.27 1.53 -6.19
N ASN A 150 -4.57 1.45 -6.50
CA ASN A 150 -5.12 1.85 -7.79
C ASN A 150 -5.34 3.37 -7.88
N ALA A 151 -5.24 4.11 -6.77
CA ALA A 151 -5.26 5.57 -6.79
C ALA A 151 -4.11 6.10 -7.65
N HIS A 152 -4.42 7.08 -8.48
CA HIS A 152 -3.46 7.75 -9.33
C HIS A 152 -3.83 9.22 -9.42
N PRO A 153 -2.86 10.12 -9.59
CA PRO A 153 -3.16 11.52 -9.81
C PRO A 153 -4.13 11.73 -10.96
N THR A 154 -4.81 12.88 -11.01
CA THR A 154 -5.71 13.18 -12.13
C THR A 154 -4.92 13.25 -13.43
N MET A 155 -4.98 12.18 -14.24
CA MET A 155 -4.17 11.97 -15.43
C MET A 155 -5.05 12.01 -16.69
N PRO A 156 -4.57 12.60 -17.81
CA PRO A 156 -5.41 12.81 -19.00
C PRO A 156 -5.93 11.51 -19.61
N LYS A 157 -5.15 10.41 -19.54
CA LYS A 157 -5.63 9.05 -19.82
C LYS A 157 -4.60 8.00 -19.37
N LEU A 158 -5.00 7.05 -18.54
CA LEU A 158 -4.17 5.88 -18.24
C LEU A 158 -4.09 4.96 -19.47
N PRO A 159 -2.89 4.54 -19.92
CA PRO A 159 -2.77 3.58 -21.03
C PRO A 159 -3.37 2.25 -20.62
N ASP A 160 -4.12 1.60 -21.51
CA ASP A 160 -4.75 0.31 -21.23
C ASP A 160 -3.67 -0.79 -21.18
N PRO A 161 -3.44 -1.48 -20.04
CA PRO A 161 -2.51 -2.61 -19.93
C PRO A 161 -2.76 -3.72 -20.95
N LEU A 162 -4.01 -3.86 -21.37
CA LEU A 162 -4.46 -4.90 -22.27
C LEU A 162 -4.27 -4.53 -23.75
N GLN A 163 -3.86 -3.30 -24.05
CA GLN A 163 -3.65 -2.85 -25.42
C GLN A 163 -2.51 -3.63 -26.10
N PRO A 164 -2.77 -4.29 -27.25
CA PRO A 164 -1.73 -5.00 -28.00
C PRO A 164 -0.58 -4.06 -28.40
N GLY A 165 0.66 -4.49 -28.14
CA GLY A 165 1.86 -3.74 -28.50
C GLY A 165 2.15 -2.50 -27.64
N LEU A 166 1.53 -2.38 -26.45
CA LEU A 166 1.89 -1.37 -25.46
C LEU A 166 3.39 -1.44 -25.16
N LYS A 167 4.09 -0.32 -25.34
CA LYS A 167 5.51 -0.19 -25.04
C LYS A 167 5.66 0.70 -23.82
N ILE A 168 5.91 0.09 -22.66
CA ILE A 168 6.00 0.79 -21.38
C ILE A 168 7.05 1.90 -21.42
N ASP A 169 8.20 1.66 -22.07
CA ASP A 169 9.29 2.64 -22.17
C ASP A 169 8.95 3.90 -22.99
N ARG A 170 7.81 3.90 -23.70
CA ARG A 170 7.30 5.05 -24.48
C ARG A 170 6.27 5.88 -23.71
N ILE A 171 5.89 5.47 -22.51
CA ILE A 171 5.01 6.24 -21.65
C ILE A 171 5.87 7.35 -21.03
N ASP A 172 5.46 8.62 -21.10
CA ASP A 172 6.30 9.71 -20.59
C ASP A 172 6.33 9.72 -19.05
N GLU A 173 5.19 9.35 -18.47
CA GLU A 173 4.92 9.29 -17.04
C GLU A 173 5.85 8.34 -16.28
N ILE A 174 6.38 7.28 -16.92
CA ILE A 174 7.28 6.33 -16.26
C ILE A 174 8.62 6.96 -15.82
N ARG A 175 8.88 8.22 -16.18
CA ARG A 175 10.05 8.99 -15.73
C ARG A 175 9.71 9.98 -14.60
N ILE A 176 8.43 10.17 -14.31
CA ILE A 176 7.91 11.11 -13.30
C ILE A 176 7.95 10.44 -11.92
N LEU A 177 8.42 11.20 -10.93
CA LEU A 177 8.50 10.71 -9.55
C LEU A 177 7.08 10.76 -8.97
N PRO A 178 6.56 9.68 -8.37
CA PRO A 178 5.33 9.78 -7.63
C PRO A 178 5.54 10.64 -6.38
N GLU A 179 4.51 11.37 -5.97
CA GLU A 179 4.52 12.06 -4.68
C GLU A 179 4.45 11.04 -3.54
N ILE A 180 5.27 11.27 -2.50
CA ILE A 180 5.32 10.45 -1.30
C ILE A 180 5.41 11.38 -0.09
N ILE A 181 4.45 11.27 0.81
CA ILE A 181 4.31 12.14 2.00
C ILE A 181 4.89 11.49 3.27
N ASN A 182 5.45 10.28 3.17
CA ASN A 182 6.01 9.56 4.30
C ASN A 182 7.43 10.00 4.66
N ASP A 183 7.72 10.08 5.96
CA ASP A 183 9.07 10.26 6.49
C ASP A 183 9.84 8.93 6.43
N ILE A 184 10.48 8.70 5.28
CA ILE A 184 11.28 7.49 5.01
C ILE A 184 12.63 7.59 5.74
N GLU A 185 13.31 8.74 5.61
CA GLU A 185 14.64 8.95 6.16
C GLU A 185 14.64 8.94 7.69
N GLY A 186 13.66 9.55 8.35
CA GLY A 186 13.58 9.57 9.81
C GLY A 186 13.46 8.17 10.41
N ASN A 187 12.71 7.27 9.77
CA ASN A 187 12.62 5.87 10.20
C ASN A 187 13.96 5.13 10.04
N LEU A 188 14.64 5.31 8.90
CA LEU A 188 15.96 4.72 8.64
C LEU A 188 17.04 5.26 9.57
N GLN A 189 17.00 6.56 9.90
CA GLN A 189 17.90 7.19 10.88
C GLN A 189 17.70 6.62 12.27
N SER A 190 16.44 6.49 12.71
CA SER A 190 16.11 5.97 14.05
C SER A 190 16.56 4.52 14.29
N THR A 191 16.72 3.75 13.20
CA THR A 191 17.18 2.35 13.22
C THR A 191 18.68 2.22 12.96
N GLY A 192 19.38 3.32 12.64
CA GLY A 192 20.80 3.33 12.30
C GLY A 192 21.13 2.75 10.93
N LEU A 193 20.13 2.53 10.06
CA LEU A 193 20.31 1.91 8.75
C LEU A 193 20.57 2.89 7.62
N LEU A 194 20.26 4.18 7.78
CA LEU A 194 20.36 5.15 6.68
C LEU A 194 21.77 5.17 6.06
N GLU A 195 22.81 5.38 6.87
CA GLU A 195 24.19 5.45 6.40
C GLU A 195 24.66 4.13 5.77
N ILE A 196 24.22 2.99 6.33
CA ILE A 196 24.58 1.66 5.83
C ILE A 196 23.95 1.42 4.45
N LEU A 197 22.68 1.82 4.28
CA LEU A 197 21.99 1.73 3.00
C LEU A 197 22.63 2.65 1.96
N ASP A 198 22.90 3.91 2.31
CA ASP A 198 23.54 4.87 1.40
C ASP A 198 24.90 4.35 0.92
N GLN A 199 25.70 3.83 1.84
CA GLN A 199 27.00 3.24 1.53
C GLN A 199 26.87 2.01 0.61
N ALA A 200 25.93 1.11 0.89
CA ALA A 200 25.65 -0.06 0.04
C ALA A 200 25.14 0.33 -1.36
N LEU A 201 24.33 1.39 -1.46
CA LEU A 201 23.80 1.90 -2.71
C LEU A 201 24.84 2.67 -3.54
N GLN A 202 25.83 3.27 -2.87
CA GLN A 202 26.92 3.99 -3.52
C GLN A 202 28.01 3.06 -4.03
N ASP A 203 28.56 2.21 -3.15
CA ASP A 203 29.77 1.44 -3.43
C ASP A 203 29.48 -0.04 -3.77
N GLY A 204 28.25 -0.49 -3.55
CA GLY A 204 27.84 -1.88 -3.67
C GLY A 204 27.56 -2.51 -2.29
N PRO A 205 26.57 -3.41 -2.19
CA PRO A 205 26.27 -4.10 -0.94
C PRO A 205 27.39 -5.07 -0.56
N SER A 206 27.78 -5.07 0.71
CA SER A 206 28.63 -6.10 1.31
C SER A 206 27.78 -7.09 2.11
N GLU A 207 28.29 -8.31 2.30
CA GLU A 207 27.64 -9.33 3.14
C GLU A 207 27.35 -8.81 4.55
N ASP A 208 28.30 -8.08 5.16
CA ASP A 208 28.14 -7.48 6.48
C ASP A 208 27.02 -6.43 6.52
N ALA A 209 26.94 -5.57 5.50
CA ALA A 209 25.88 -4.57 5.40
C ALA A 209 24.50 -5.22 5.26
N VAL A 210 24.39 -6.24 4.39
CA VAL A 210 23.14 -6.98 4.19
C VAL A 210 22.75 -7.73 5.46
N ALA A 211 23.67 -8.43 6.12
CA ALA A 211 23.42 -9.11 7.39
C ALA A 211 22.94 -8.14 8.48
N HIS A 212 23.49 -6.93 8.53
CA HIS A 212 23.04 -5.91 9.48
C HIS A 212 21.62 -5.40 9.17
N ILE A 213 21.31 -5.17 7.90
CA ILE A 213 19.97 -4.77 7.45
C ILE A 213 18.95 -5.88 7.75
N THR A 214 19.23 -7.13 7.38
CA THR A 214 18.32 -8.27 7.59
C THR A 214 18.11 -8.56 9.07
N HIS A 215 19.16 -8.46 9.90
CA HIS A 215 19.04 -8.60 11.35
C HIS A 215 18.14 -7.51 11.95
N THR A 216 18.28 -6.26 11.52
CA THR A 216 17.49 -5.14 12.02
C THR A 216 16.02 -5.24 11.60
N ILE A 217 15.76 -5.64 10.35
CA ILE A 217 14.40 -5.93 9.84
C ILE A 217 13.72 -7.03 10.64
N GLN A 218 14.43 -8.10 10.97
CA GLN A 218 13.91 -9.29 11.65
C GLN A 218 13.96 -9.18 13.19
N ARG A 219 14.18 -7.96 13.73
CA ARG A 219 14.17 -7.74 15.16
C ARG A 219 12.75 -7.96 15.68
N LYS A 220 12.62 -8.85 16.68
CA LYS A 220 11.32 -9.26 17.23
C LYS A 220 10.49 -8.05 17.67
N GLN A 221 9.37 -7.84 16.99
CA GLN A 221 8.38 -6.83 17.34
C GLN A 221 7.46 -7.39 18.43
N THR A 222 7.30 -6.67 19.55
CA THR A 222 6.40 -7.10 20.62
C THR A 222 4.99 -6.57 20.39
N GLY A 223 3.99 -7.44 20.42
CA GLY A 223 2.57 -7.05 20.42
C GLY A 223 1.95 -6.86 19.03
N VAL A 224 2.71 -7.07 17.95
CA VAL A 224 2.19 -7.00 16.58
C VAL A 224 1.75 -8.39 16.12
N THR A 225 0.50 -8.52 15.70
CA THR A 225 -0.08 -9.76 15.22
C THR A 225 -0.90 -9.54 13.95
N GLY A 226 -0.91 -10.54 13.07
CA GLY A 226 -1.72 -10.58 11.87
C GLY A 226 -3.02 -11.37 12.05
N PRO A 227 -3.65 -11.78 10.93
CA PRO A 227 -4.81 -12.67 10.94
C PRO A 227 -4.57 -13.95 11.75
N GLY A 228 -5.59 -14.40 12.48
CA GLY A 228 -5.49 -15.52 13.40
C GLY A 228 -4.64 -15.25 14.64
N PHE A 229 -4.31 -13.98 14.93
CA PHE A 229 -3.40 -13.58 16.00
C PHE A 229 -1.98 -14.15 15.86
N VAL A 230 -1.57 -14.47 14.62
CA VAL A 230 -0.22 -14.95 14.33
C VAL A 230 0.77 -13.81 14.57
N PRO A 231 1.84 -14.01 15.36
CA PRO A 231 2.87 -12.98 15.57
C PRO A 231 3.54 -12.60 14.26
N ILE A 232 3.76 -11.30 14.06
CA ILE A 232 4.56 -10.77 12.95
C ILE A 232 5.94 -10.47 13.52
N ASN A 233 6.97 -11.17 13.04
CA ASN A 233 8.33 -11.09 13.60
C ASN A 233 9.26 -10.14 12.82
N VAL A 234 8.66 -9.20 12.10
CA VAL A 234 9.34 -8.29 11.19
C VAL A 234 8.87 -6.87 11.36
N ASP A 235 9.79 -5.93 11.18
CA ASP A 235 9.49 -4.51 11.16
C ASP A 235 8.96 -4.09 9.78
N LEU A 236 7.62 -4.07 9.65
CA LEU A 236 6.95 -3.75 8.39
C LEU A 236 7.24 -2.31 7.92
N GLN A 237 7.33 -1.37 8.86
CA GLN A 237 7.60 0.04 8.54
C GLN A 237 9.03 0.21 8.05
N LEU A 238 9.98 -0.49 8.66
CA LEU A 238 11.37 -0.50 8.22
C LEU A 238 11.53 -1.13 6.83
N ILE A 239 10.88 -2.27 6.55
CA ILE A 239 10.90 -2.90 5.22
C ILE A 239 10.42 -1.90 4.16
N GLU A 240 9.28 -1.25 4.38
CA GLU A 240 8.75 -0.26 3.45
C GLU A 240 9.72 0.91 3.25
N SER A 241 10.36 1.38 4.33
CA SER A 241 11.34 2.47 4.26
C SER A 241 12.59 2.08 3.47
N VAL A 242 13.10 0.86 3.67
CA VAL A 242 14.24 0.30 2.90
C VAL A 242 13.88 0.22 1.42
N VAL A 243 12.72 -0.34 1.07
CA VAL A 243 12.27 -0.48 -0.32
C VAL A 243 12.12 0.87 -1.00
N LEU A 244 11.46 1.83 -0.34
CA LEU A 244 11.27 3.17 -0.89
C LEU A 244 12.60 3.93 -1.06
N HIS A 245 13.51 3.81 -0.09
CA HIS A 245 14.82 4.46 -0.16
C HIS A 245 15.66 3.95 -1.34
N ILE A 246 15.68 2.63 -1.56
CA ILE A 246 16.40 2.03 -2.69
C ILE A 246 15.90 2.58 -4.03
N VAL A 247 14.59 2.63 -4.26
CA VAL A 247 14.05 3.13 -5.53
C VAL A 247 14.25 4.65 -5.68
N MET A 248 14.13 5.41 -4.60
CA MET A 248 14.37 6.86 -4.63
C MET A 248 15.82 7.16 -5.03
N TYR A 249 16.77 6.41 -4.47
CA TYR A 249 18.18 6.50 -4.86
C TYR A 249 18.39 6.13 -6.33
N ALA A 250 17.84 4.99 -6.79
CA ALA A 250 18.00 4.53 -8.17
C ALA A 250 17.44 5.54 -9.19
N VAL A 251 16.26 6.09 -8.92
CA VAL A 251 15.62 7.13 -9.75
C VAL A 251 16.45 8.43 -9.74
N ALA A 252 16.93 8.87 -8.58
CA ALA A 252 17.76 10.07 -8.47
C ALA A 252 19.07 9.92 -9.28
N LYS A 253 19.73 8.78 -9.16
CA LYS A 253 20.96 8.44 -9.90
C LYS A 253 20.71 8.39 -11.42
N SER A 254 19.61 7.79 -11.85
CA SER A 254 19.20 7.76 -13.26
C SER A 254 18.98 9.16 -13.84
N ARG A 255 18.30 10.05 -13.10
CA ARG A 255 18.08 11.44 -13.49
C ARG A 255 19.38 12.25 -13.59
N GLN A 256 20.32 12.03 -12.68
CA GLN A 256 21.61 12.73 -12.70
C GLN A 256 22.52 12.27 -13.85
N LYS A 257 22.63 10.96 -14.07
CA LYS A 257 23.56 10.39 -15.08
C LYS A 257 22.96 10.31 -16.49
N GLY A 258 21.63 10.42 -16.62
CA GLY A 258 20.92 10.27 -17.89
C GLY A 258 20.97 8.83 -18.40
N GLY A 259 20.12 7.96 -17.85
CA GLY A 259 20.08 6.54 -18.19
C GLY A 259 18.74 5.85 -17.92
N PRO A 260 18.67 4.52 -18.06
CA PRO A 260 17.51 3.75 -17.60
C PRO A 260 17.42 3.80 -16.07
N THR A 261 16.20 3.73 -15.54
CA THR A 261 15.93 3.73 -14.09
C THR A 261 16.47 2.48 -13.40
N PHE A 262 16.37 1.33 -14.06
CA PHE A 262 16.90 0.05 -13.57
C PHE A 262 18.04 -0.44 -14.45
N VAL A 263 19.09 -0.97 -13.82
CA VAL A 263 20.21 -1.65 -14.47
C VAL A 263 20.55 -2.88 -13.63
N ARG A 264 20.56 -4.08 -14.24
CA ARG A 264 20.80 -5.34 -13.52
C ARG A 264 22.09 -5.36 -12.71
N SER A 265 23.16 -4.76 -13.23
CA SER A 265 24.49 -4.71 -12.58
C SER A 265 24.67 -3.53 -11.61
N SER A 266 23.60 -2.80 -11.29
CA SER A 266 23.67 -1.67 -10.38
C SER A 266 23.75 -2.11 -8.91
N PRO A 267 24.38 -1.30 -8.03
CA PRO A 267 24.38 -1.53 -6.59
C PRO A 267 22.99 -1.72 -5.97
N ASP A 268 22.01 -0.93 -6.43
CA ASP A 268 20.62 -1.01 -5.95
C ASP A 268 19.94 -2.34 -6.33
N SER A 269 20.12 -2.80 -7.57
CA SER A 269 19.65 -4.13 -8.00
C SER A 269 20.36 -5.26 -7.25
N ALA A 270 21.66 -5.13 -7.01
CA ALA A 270 22.43 -6.12 -6.24
C ALA A 270 21.97 -6.18 -4.78
N LEU A 271 21.69 -5.02 -4.17
CA LEU A 271 21.21 -4.94 -2.78
C LEU A 271 19.84 -5.60 -2.64
N ILE A 272 18.90 -5.32 -3.56
CA ILE A 272 17.59 -6.00 -3.58
C ILE A 272 17.78 -7.51 -3.72
N SER A 273 18.64 -7.95 -4.64
CA SER A 273 18.92 -9.37 -4.85
C SER A 273 19.45 -10.03 -3.58
N MET A 274 20.48 -9.46 -2.94
CA MET A 274 21.01 -10.01 -1.69
C MET A 274 19.97 -10.02 -0.55
N LEU A 275 19.16 -8.96 -0.40
CA LEU A 275 18.10 -8.93 0.61
C LEU A 275 17.05 -10.03 0.40
N VAL A 276 16.68 -10.32 -0.85
CA VAL A 276 15.72 -11.38 -1.17
C VAL A 276 16.27 -12.77 -0.83
N HIS A 277 17.58 -13.00 -0.99
CA HIS A 277 18.20 -14.29 -0.66
C HIS A 277 18.43 -14.45 0.86
N GLU A 278 18.92 -13.39 1.51
CA GLU A 278 19.31 -13.46 2.93
C GLU A 278 18.14 -13.36 3.93
N LEU A 279 17.00 -12.80 3.52
CA LEU A 279 15.82 -12.74 4.39
C LEU A 279 15.14 -14.10 4.53
N ASN A 280 14.67 -14.40 5.75
CA ASN A 280 13.84 -15.57 5.98
C ASN A 280 12.53 -15.51 5.18
N PRO A 281 11.82 -16.63 4.97
CA PRO A 281 10.61 -16.65 4.14
C PRO A 281 9.49 -15.68 4.58
N GLU A 282 9.35 -15.40 5.88
CA GLU A 282 8.37 -14.43 6.40
C GLU A 282 8.75 -13.00 5.99
N ALA A 283 9.99 -12.60 6.28
CA ALA A 283 10.49 -11.27 5.99
C ALA A 283 10.58 -11.00 4.48
N ARG A 284 11.01 -12.00 3.71
CA ARG A 284 11.06 -11.96 2.25
C ARG A 284 9.67 -11.75 1.64
N HIS A 285 8.64 -12.39 2.17
CA HIS A 285 7.26 -12.16 1.72
C HIS A 285 6.84 -10.70 1.90
N TYR A 286 7.17 -10.08 3.03
CA TYR A 286 6.87 -8.67 3.28
C TYR A 286 7.72 -7.72 2.42
N LEU A 287 9.00 -8.05 2.17
CA LEU A 287 9.85 -7.30 1.24
C LEU A 287 9.26 -7.30 -0.18
N ILE A 288 8.92 -8.49 -0.71
CA ILE A 288 8.27 -8.64 -2.02
C ILE A 288 6.93 -7.90 -2.04
N THR A 289 6.14 -7.99 -0.96
CA THR A 289 4.86 -7.26 -0.86
C THR A 289 5.07 -5.76 -0.93
N SER A 290 6.08 -5.22 -0.26
CA SER A 290 6.41 -3.79 -0.32
C SER A 290 6.85 -3.36 -1.73
N MET A 291 7.66 -4.19 -2.42
CA MET A 291 8.01 -3.95 -3.83
C MET A 291 6.77 -3.96 -4.74
N VAL A 292 5.87 -4.94 -4.56
CA VAL A 292 4.61 -5.06 -5.33
C VAL A 292 3.66 -3.90 -5.03
N ASN A 293 3.66 -3.35 -3.80
CA ASN A 293 2.87 -2.16 -3.48
C ASN A 293 3.29 -0.94 -4.30
N GLN A 294 4.51 -0.91 -4.85
CA GLN A 294 4.95 0.17 -5.72
C GLN A 294 4.47 0.01 -7.18
N LEU A 295 3.89 -1.13 -7.55
CA LEU A 295 3.34 -1.39 -8.88
C LEU A 295 1.97 -0.73 -9.10
N ARG A 296 1.94 0.61 -9.07
CA ARG A 296 0.73 1.43 -9.11
C ARG A 296 0.41 1.91 -10.53
N PHE A 297 0.15 3.20 -10.72
CA PHE A 297 0.04 3.84 -12.03
C PHE A 297 1.42 4.05 -12.68
N PRO A 298 1.51 4.41 -13.97
CA PRO A 298 2.77 4.76 -14.62
C PRO A 298 3.50 5.87 -13.87
N ASN A 299 4.64 5.53 -13.28
CA ASN A 299 5.58 6.43 -12.62
C ASN A 299 6.95 5.73 -12.54
N SER A 300 7.98 6.45 -12.11
CA SER A 300 9.35 5.93 -12.06
C SER A 300 9.55 4.79 -11.06
N HIS A 301 8.78 4.74 -9.97
CA HIS A 301 8.86 3.66 -8.99
C HIS A 301 8.22 2.38 -9.53
N THR A 302 7.03 2.51 -10.13
CA THR A 302 6.37 1.41 -10.84
C THR A 302 7.31 0.82 -11.88
N HIS A 303 7.91 1.65 -12.76
CA HIS A 303 8.82 1.17 -13.80
C HIS A 303 10.05 0.43 -13.24
N TYR A 304 10.69 1.00 -12.21
CA TYR A 304 11.84 0.37 -11.56
C TYR A 304 11.47 -1.01 -10.96
N PHE A 305 10.42 -1.07 -10.15
CA PHE A 305 10.05 -2.31 -9.47
C PHE A 305 9.46 -3.36 -10.41
N MET A 306 8.80 -2.96 -11.51
CA MET A 306 8.44 -3.90 -12.57
C MET A 306 9.67 -4.63 -13.09
N GLN A 307 10.73 -3.88 -13.44
CA GLN A 307 11.97 -4.47 -13.97
C GLN A 307 12.72 -5.29 -12.92
N ALA A 308 12.80 -4.81 -11.68
CA ALA A 308 13.44 -5.54 -10.58
C ALA A 308 12.72 -6.87 -10.26
N ILE A 309 11.39 -6.86 -10.19
CA ILE A 309 10.59 -8.07 -9.90
C ILE A 309 10.71 -9.08 -11.05
N LEU A 310 10.64 -8.61 -12.30
CA LEU A 310 10.80 -9.46 -13.48
C LEU A 310 12.21 -10.08 -13.55
N GLU A 311 13.22 -9.33 -13.14
CA GLU A 311 14.60 -9.84 -13.09
C GLU A 311 14.78 -10.91 -12.01
N LEU A 312 14.29 -10.65 -10.77
CA LEU A 312 14.30 -11.65 -9.69
C LEU A 312 13.51 -12.91 -10.04
N PHE A 313 12.41 -12.76 -10.79
CA PHE A 313 11.61 -13.90 -11.23
C PHE A 313 12.33 -14.74 -12.30
N GLY A 314 13.17 -14.13 -13.14
CA GLY A 314 13.77 -14.77 -14.31
C GLY A 314 15.06 -15.56 -14.07
N ASN A 315 15.40 -15.85 -12.80
CA ASN A 315 16.58 -16.64 -12.43
C ASN A 315 16.39 -18.15 -12.71
N ASP A 316 17.43 -18.96 -12.48
CA ASP A 316 17.42 -20.39 -12.82
C ASP A 316 16.44 -21.19 -11.94
N PHE A 317 15.27 -21.53 -12.50
CA PHE A 317 14.22 -22.29 -11.80
C PHE A 317 14.62 -23.72 -11.40
N ASN A 318 15.77 -24.24 -11.87
CA ASN A 318 16.29 -25.52 -11.39
C ASN A 318 16.94 -25.42 -10.02
N ASP A 319 17.35 -24.20 -9.62
CA ASP A 319 17.77 -23.93 -8.26
C ASP A 319 16.53 -23.84 -7.34
N GLN A 320 16.56 -24.56 -6.23
CA GLN A 320 15.42 -24.63 -5.31
C GLN A 320 15.12 -23.28 -4.66
N GLU A 321 16.15 -22.51 -4.32
CA GLU A 321 16.00 -21.20 -3.69
C GLU A 321 15.37 -20.20 -4.65
N GLU A 322 15.85 -20.17 -5.90
CA GLU A 322 15.27 -19.32 -6.96
C GLU A 322 13.83 -19.73 -7.30
N SER A 323 13.53 -21.03 -7.30
CA SER A 323 12.17 -21.55 -7.45
C SER A 323 11.26 -21.07 -6.31
N ASP A 324 11.72 -21.12 -5.05
CA ASP A 324 10.96 -20.63 -3.90
C ASP A 324 10.72 -19.12 -3.95
N ILE A 325 11.73 -18.33 -4.35
CA ILE A 325 11.64 -16.87 -4.52
C ILE A 325 10.63 -16.54 -5.63
N SER A 326 10.77 -17.16 -6.81
CA SER A 326 9.85 -16.94 -7.94
C SER A 326 8.41 -17.30 -7.59
N GLN A 327 8.20 -18.38 -6.85
CA GLN A 327 6.88 -18.79 -6.38
C GLN A 327 6.29 -17.78 -5.39
N GLN A 328 7.09 -17.21 -4.48
CA GLN A 328 6.62 -16.15 -3.58
C GLN A 328 6.26 -14.86 -4.32
N ILE A 329 7.10 -14.43 -5.27
CA ILE A 329 6.81 -13.29 -6.15
C ILE A 329 5.49 -13.49 -6.85
N LEU A 330 5.32 -14.65 -7.49
CA LEU A 330 4.11 -14.98 -8.22
C LEU A 330 2.89 -14.97 -7.29
N ARG A 331 2.99 -15.58 -6.11
CA ARG A 331 1.90 -15.63 -5.15
C ARG A 331 1.42 -14.22 -4.79
N VAL A 332 2.33 -13.30 -4.47
CA VAL A 332 1.98 -11.91 -4.13
C VAL A 332 1.31 -11.21 -5.31
N LEU A 333 1.82 -11.37 -6.54
CA LEU A 333 1.22 -10.79 -7.75
C LEU A 333 -0.18 -11.35 -8.04
N LEU A 334 -0.37 -12.66 -7.92
CA LEU A 334 -1.65 -13.30 -8.22
C LEU A 334 -2.70 -13.04 -7.14
N GLU A 335 -2.31 -12.96 -5.86
CA GLU A 335 -3.21 -12.54 -4.77
C GLU A 335 -3.81 -11.16 -5.10
N ARG A 336 -3.00 -10.23 -5.61
CA ARG A 336 -3.43 -8.90 -6.07
C ARG A 336 -4.31 -8.96 -7.33
N ALA A 337 -3.94 -9.78 -8.32
CA ALA A 337 -4.58 -9.80 -9.63
C ALA A 337 -5.91 -10.59 -9.68
N PHE A 338 -6.10 -11.59 -8.80
CA PHE A 338 -7.28 -12.46 -8.82
C PHE A 338 -8.41 -12.03 -7.90
N ILE A 339 -8.18 -11.02 -7.06
CA ILE A 339 -9.22 -10.44 -6.21
C ILE A 339 -10.22 -9.62 -7.04
N SER A 340 -11.33 -9.21 -6.44
CA SER A 340 -12.29 -8.31 -7.09
C SER A 340 -11.64 -6.96 -7.42
N LEU A 341 -12.02 -6.37 -8.57
CA LEU A 341 -11.54 -5.06 -9.01
C LEU A 341 -11.68 -3.97 -7.91
N PRO A 342 -10.82 -2.94 -7.92
CA PRO A 342 -9.80 -2.64 -8.95
C PRO A 342 -8.52 -3.49 -8.83
N ILE A 343 -7.72 -3.52 -9.90
CA ILE A 343 -6.37 -4.11 -9.92
C ILE A 343 -5.40 -2.98 -10.31
N PRO A 344 -4.35 -2.69 -9.52
CA PRO A 344 -3.37 -1.66 -9.86
C PRO A 344 -2.75 -1.90 -11.25
N TRP A 345 -2.56 -0.83 -12.01
CA TRP A 345 -2.08 -0.89 -13.40
C TRP A 345 -0.76 -1.66 -13.53
N GLY A 346 0.23 -1.34 -12.70
CA GLY A 346 1.56 -1.94 -12.74
C GLY A 346 1.52 -3.43 -12.41
N VAL A 347 0.70 -3.84 -11.43
CA VAL A 347 0.49 -5.27 -11.13
C VAL A 347 -0.03 -6.02 -12.36
N LEU A 348 -1.07 -5.48 -13.01
CA LEU A 348 -1.65 -6.11 -14.19
C LEU A 348 -0.64 -6.20 -15.34
N VAL A 349 0.11 -5.13 -15.60
CA VAL A 349 1.14 -5.13 -16.65
C VAL A 349 2.24 -6.15 -16.34
N THR A 350 2.72 -6.23 -15.10
CA THR A 350 3.74 -7.22 -14.70
C THR A 350 3.25 -8.65 -14.90
N VAL A 351 2.01 -8.96 -14.50
CA VAL A 351 1.43 -10.30 -14.71
C VAL A 351 1.29 -10.61 -16.21
N ILE A 352 0.87 -9.65 -17.02
CA ILE A 352 0.78 -9.83 -18.48
C ILE A 352 2.16 -10.11 -19.08
N GLU A 353 3.19 -9.37 -18.65
CA GLU A 353 4.58 -9.54 -19.12
C GLU A 353 5.13 -10.93 -18.75
N LEU A 354 4.93 -11.37 -17.50
CA LEU A 354 5.33 -12.71 -17.06
C LEU A 354 4.73 -13.82 -17.92
N VAL A 355 3.47 -13.66 -18.32
CA VAL A 355 2.73 -14.69 -19.07
C VAL A 355 3.04 -14.65 -20.56
N LYS A 356 3.20 -13.45 -21.15
CA LYS A 356 3.41 -13.28 -22.59
C LYS A 356 4.86 -13.46 -23.02
N ASN A 357 5.83 -13.15 -22.15
CA ASN A 357 7.24 -13.21 -22.50
C ASN A 357 7.76 -14.65 -22.37
N GLU A 358 8.10 -15.25 -23.51
CA GLU A 358 8.59 -16.63 -23.60
C GLU A 358 9.84 -16.88 -22.74
N LYS A 359 10.63 -15.85 -22.41
CA LYS A 359 11.79 -15.93 -21.50
C LYS A 359 11.43 -16.63 -20.19
N TYR A 360 10.24 -16.38 -19.64
CA TYR A 360 9.85 -16.90 -18.34
C TYR A 360 9.28 -18.32 -18.39
N THR A 361 8.98 -18.84 -19.59
CA THR A 361 8.39 -20.17 -19.77
C THR A 361 7.23 -20.42 -18.78
N PHE A 362 6.36 -19.43 -18.60
CA PHE A 362 5.45 -19.32 -17.45
C PHE A 362 4.58 -20.57 -17.24
N PHE A 363 3.98 -21.09 -18.32
CA PHE A 363 3.15 -22.28 -18.25
C PHE A 363 3.95 -23.58 -18.06
N ASP A 364 5.27 -23.53 -18.21
CA ASP A 364 6.15 -24.66 -17.98
C ASP A 364 6.61 -24.83 -16.53
N LEU A 365 6.42 -23.80 -15.71
CA LEU A 365 6.81 -23.79 -14.29
C LEU A 365 6.12 -24.95 -13.53
N PRO A 366 6.86 -25.71 -12.71
CA PRO A 366 6.31 -26.89 -12.01
C PRO A 366 5.07 -26.57 -11.16
N TYR A 367 5.12 -25.47 -10.43
CA TYR A 367 4.03 -25.03 -9.54
C TYR A 367 2.80 -24.49 -10.31
N ILE A 368 2.96 -24.02 -11.55
CA ILE A 368 1.83 -23.67 -12.43
C ILE A 368 1.19 -24.93 -13.00
N LYS A 369 2.00 -25.87 -13.50
CA LYS A 369 1.52 -27.17 -14.02
C LYS A 369 0.75 -27.96 -12.96
N SER A 370 1.16 -27.87 -11.69
CA SER A 370 0.47 -28.54 -10.58
C SER A 370 -0.85 -27.88 -10.17
N THR A 371 -1.20 -26.70 -10.70
CA THR A 371 -2.42 -25.97 -10.30
C THR A 371 -3.19 -25.45 -11.52
N PRO A 372 -3.96 -26.32 -12.22
CA PRO A 372 -4.67 -25.96 -13.45
C PRO A 372 -5.63 -24.77 -13.29
N GLU A 373 -6.29 -24.65 -12.13
CA GLU A 373 -7.23 -23.56 -11.85
C GLU A 373 -6.57 -22.17 -11.93
N VAL A 374 -5.30 -22.07 -11.51
CA VAL A 374 -4.53 -20.82 -11.59
C VAL A 374 -4.21 -20.51 -13.05
N ALA A 375 -3.76 -21.52 -13.81
CA ALA A 375 -3.46 -21.36 -15.23
C ALA A 375 -4.69 -20.89 -16.03
N ASP A 376 -5.86 -21.47 -15.77
CA ASP A 376 -7.12 -21.08 -16.41
C ASP A 376 -7.53 -19.64 -16.11
N ARG A 377 -7.42 -19.20 -14.84
CA ARG A 377 -7.72 -17.81 -14.45
C ARG A 377 -6.78 -16.81 -15.13
N ILE A 378 -5.50 -17.16 -15.25
CA ILE A 378 -4.50 -16.33 -15.94
C ILE A 378 -4.82 -16.27 -17.43
N ALA A 379 -5.15 -17.40 -18.05
CA ALA A 379 -5.56 -17.45 -19.44
C ALA A 379 -6.76 -16.53 -19.70
N VAL A 380 -7.73 -16.44 -18.78
CA VAL A 380 -8.86 -15.49 -18.89
C VAL A 380 -8.41 -14.03 -18.84
N ILE A 381 -7.49 -13.67 -17.93
CA ILE A 381 -6.93 -12.30 -17.85
C ILE A 381 -6.21 -11.94 -19.15
N VAL A 382 -5.41 -12.88 -19.69
CA VAL A 382 -4.63 -12.69 -20.90
C VAL A 382 -5.50 -12.71 -22.16
N GLN A 383 -6.53 -13.55 -22.25
CA GLN A 383 -7.48 -13.55 -23.37
C GLN A 383 -8.24 -12.24 -23.46
N ARG A 384 -8.59 -11.61 -22.33
CA ARG A 384 -9.15 -10.24 -22.35
C ARG A 384 -8.20 -9.22 -22.97
N SER A 385 -6.88 -9.48 -22.98
CA SER A 385 -5.86 -8.67 -23.68
C SER A 385 -5.67 -8.98 -25.16
N LEU A 386 -6.20 -10.11 -25.64
CA LEU A 386 -6.03 -10.55 -27.03
C LEU A 386 -7.29 -10.36 -27.88
N SER A 387 -8.46 -10.26 -27.24
CA SER A 387 -9.78 -10.19 -27.90
C SER A 387 -10.29 -8.77 -28.18
N ARG A 388 -9.42 -7.75 -28.09
CA ARG A 388 -9.69 -6.35 -28.43
C ARG A 388 -8.54 -5.81 -29.26
#